data_AF-A0A6F9A4K9-F1
#
_entry.id   AF-A0A6F9A4K9-F1
#
_cell.length_a   1.000
_cell.length_b   1.000
_cell.length_c   1.000
_cell.angle_alpha   90.00
_cell.angle_beta   90.00
_cell.angle_gamma   90.00
#
_symmetry.space_group_name_H-M   'P 1'
#
loop_
_entity.id
_entity.type
_entity.pdbx_description
1 polymer ?
#
loop_
_entity_poly.entity_id
_entity_poly.type
_entity_poly.pdbx_seq_one_letter_code
_entity_poly.pdbx_strand_id
1 'polypeptide(L)'
;WRSDFVDGWVSIPVNHEAQEECLGMAVLDMMRMAKESSQAPVDIYNDTSYKSFLPKDIRASIQEYHFVTRKRIRHRFRKFIQQFRQCNATACDLKLKYLANLETLQPAFYSECFWGFQTYCDFPEVIDISIKQANKDAAIESRIVTINRQDNQTL
;
A
#
# COMPACT_ATOMS: atom_id res chain seq x y z
N TRP A 1 1.16 -0.34 -7.01
CA TRP A 1 1.39 -0.05 -5.57
C TRP A 1 1.02 1.39 -5.24
N ARG A 2 1.76 2.42 -5.68
CA ARG A 2 1.40 3.83 -5.38
C ARG A 2 -0.01 4.21 -5.85
N SER A 3 -0.37 3.88 -7.10
CA SER A 3 -1.73 4.10 -7.64
C SER A 3 -2.76 3.46 -6.73
N ASP A 4 -2.57 2.18 -6.42
CA ASP A 4 -3.51 1.35 -5.66
C ASP A 4 -3.69 1.86 -4.23
N PHE A 5 -2.60 2.34 -3.63
CA PHE A 5 -2.58 3.01 -2.33
C PHE A 5 -3.34 4.34 -2.34
N VAL A 6 -3.02 5.25 -3.27
CA VAL A 6 -3.62 6.60 -3.31
C VAL A 6 -5.09 6.56 -3.75
N ASP A 7 -5.40 5.72 -4.73
CA ASP A 7 -6.74 5.56 -5.28
C ASP A 7 -7.64 4.67 -4.40
N GLY A 8 -7.09 4.05 -3.35
CA GLY A 8 -7.85 3.26 -2.38
C GLY A 8 -8.35 1.92 -2.94
N TRP A 9 -7.62 1.34 -3.91
CA TRP A 9 -7.86 -0.03 -4.37
C TRP A 9 -7.41 -1.06 -3.33
N VAL A 10 -6.48 -0.67 -2.46
CA VAL A 10 -6.10 -1.44 -1.26
C VAL A 10 -6.56 -0.68 -0.02
N SER A 11 -7.38 -1.33 0.80
CA SER A 11 -7.88 -0.75 2.05
C SER A 11 -6.75 -0.63 3.08
N ILE A 12 -6.66 0.52 3.75
CA ILE A 12 -5.67 0.78 4.80
C ILE A 12 -6.41 0.91 6.13
N PRO A 13 -5.95 0.27 7.22
CA PRO A 13 -6.58 0.44 8.53
C PRO A 13 -6.61 1.91 8.93
N VAL A 14 -7.77 2.40 9.39
CA VAL A 14 -7.93 3.80 9.82
C VAL A 14 -7.68 3.91 11.32
N ASN A 15 -6.41 4.04 11.69
CA ASN A 15 -5.99 4.31 13.06
C ASN A 15 -4.89 5.39 13.10
N HIS A 16 -4.48 5.81 14.29
CA HIS A 16 -3.50 6.90 14.45
C HIS A 16 -2.13 6.54 13.87
N GLU A 17 -1.67 5.31 14.07
CA GLU A 17 -0.38 4.82 13.57
C GLU A 17 -0.34 4.78 12.04
N ALA A 18 -1.33 4.14 11.41
CA ALA A 18 -1.46 4.10 9.96
C ALA A 18 -1.61 5.50 9.34
N GLN A 19 -2.26 6.44 10.04
CA GLN A 19 -2.31 7.83 9.60
C GLN A 19 -0.91 8.48 9.59
N GLU A 20 -0.12 8.30 10.65
CA GLU A 20 1.24 8.84 10.72
C GLU A 20 2.15 8.22 9.64
N GLU A 21 2.04 6.92 9.43
CA GLU A 21 2.74 6.22 8.34
C GLU A 21 2.33 6.76 6.97
N CYS A 22 1.03 6.91 6.70
CA CYS A 22 0.53 7.48 5.45
C CYS A 22 0.99 8.92 5.24
N LEU A 23 1.10 9.73 6.30
CA LEU A 23 1.68 11.07 6.23
C LEU A 23 3.17 11.00 5.88
N GLY A 24 3.92 10.04 6.44
CA GLY A 24 5.30 9.77 6.04
C GLY A 24 5.43 9.36 4.57
N MET A 25 4.53 8.52 4.09
CA MET A 25 4.44 8.12 2.67
C MET A 25 4.19 9.32 1.75
N ALA A 26 3.28 10.23 2.14
CA ALA A 26 3.04 11.47 1.40
C ALA A 26 4.27 12.38 1.35
N VAL A 27 5.09 12.42 2.41
CA VAL A 27 6.37 13.16 2.39
C VAL A 27 7.33 12.53 1.40
N LEU A 28 7.54 11.21 1.45
CA LEU A 28 8.45 10.49 0.55
C LEU A 28 8.06 10.73 -0.92
N ASP A 29 6.77 10.67 -1.23
CA ASP A 29 6.28 10.85 -2.59
C ASP A 29 6.37 12.29 -3.08
N MET A 30 6.10 13.27 -2.20
CA MET A 30 6.30 14.69 -2.51
C MET A 30 7.78 15.02 -2.74
N MET A 31 8.68 14.45 -1.93
CA MET A 31 10.12 14.59 -2.11
C MET A 31 10.61 13.91 -3.40
N ARG A 32 10.05 12.74 -3.74
CA ARG A 32 10.33 12.05 -5.00
C ARG A 32 9.95 12.92 -6.18
N MET A 33 8.75 13.51 -6.18
CA MET A 33 8.32 14.45 -7.22
C MET A 33 9.27 15.64 -7.34
N ALA A 34 9.65 16.25 -6.22
CA ALA A 34 10.58 17.39 -6.21
C ALA A 34 11.93 17.02 -6.84
N LYS A 35 12.48 15.83 -6.54
CA LYS A 35 13.73 15.34 -7.12
C LYS A 35 13.61 15.05 -8.62
N GLU A 36 12.51 14.48 -9.07
CA GLU A 36 12.28 14.19 -10.49
C GLU A 36 12.02 15.46 -11.32
N SER A 37 11.35 16.46 -10.75
CA SER A 37 11.09 17.75 -11.41
C SER A 37 12.19 18.79 -11.22
N SER A 38 13.25 18.47 -10.48
CA SER A 38 14.32 19.42 -10.10
C SER A 38 13.81 20.68 -9.40
N GLN A 39 12.76 20.55 -8.57
CA GLN A 39 12.16 21.63 -7.79
C GLN A 39 12.44 21.47 -6.29
N ALA A 40 12.21 22.53 -5.51
CA ALA A 40 12.27 22.38 -4.06
C ALA A 40 10.99 21.68 -3.55
N PRO A 41 11.07 20.82 -2.51
CA PRO A 41 9.89 20.15 -1.95
C PRO A 41 8.78 21.10 -1.49
N VAL A 42 9.14 22.33 -1.09
CA VAL A 42 8.19 23.36 -0.69
C VAL A 42 7.34 23.88 -1.86
N ASP A 43 7.89 23.87 -3.07
CA ASP A 43 7.17 24.32 -4.27
C ASP A 43 6.08 23.30 -4.62
N ILE A 44 6.42 22.00 -4.62
CA ILE A 44 5.44 20.91 -4.78
C ILE A 44 4.31 21.00 -3.73
N TYR A 45 4.65 21.30 -2.48
CA TYR A 45 3.66 21.45 -1.41
C TYR A 45 2.70 22.64 -1.62
N ASN A 46 3.18 23.72 -2.23
CA ASN A 46 2.37 24.90 -2.50
C ASN A 46 1.44 24.68 -3.68
N ASP A 47 1.91 23.96 -4.71
CA ASP A 47 1.12 23.67 -5.91
C ASP A 47 0.08 22.58 -5.68
N THR A 48 0.45 21.55 -4.90
CA THR A 48 -0.37 20.36 -4.67
C THR A 48 -0.59 20.11 -3.18
N SER A 49 -1.86 19.99 -2.78
CA SER A 49 -2.21 19.66 -1.40
C SER A 49 -1.63 18.32 -0.97
N TYR A 50 -0.94 18.25 0.17
CA TYR A 50 -0.40 16.99 0.71
C TYR A 50 -1.44 15.84 0.79
N LYS A 51 -2.72 16.16 0.91
CA LYS A 51 -3.81 15.18 0.97
C LYS A 51 -3.96 14.37 -0.32
N SER A 52 -3.53 14.87 -1.48
CA SER A 52 -3.62 14.12 -2.75
C SER A 52 -2.68 12.92 -2.80
N PHE A 53 -1.69 12.88 -1.91
CA PHE A 53 -0.72 11.80 -1.76
C PHE A 53 -1.15 10.75 -0.71
N LEU A 54 -2.32 10.95 -0.09
CA LEU A 54 -2.87 10.05 0.93
C LEU A 54 -3.96 9.14 0.33
N PRO A 55 -4.12 7.91 0.85
CA PRO A 55 -5.26 7.05 0.55
C PRO A 55 -6.60 7.72 0.84
N LYS A 56 -7.65 7.31 0.12
CA LYS A 56 -9.01 7.84 0.27
C LYS A 56 -9.52 7.77 1.71
N ASP A 57 -9.30 6.65 2.40
CA ASP A 57 -9.79 6.42 3.77
C ASP A 57 -9.13 7.38 4.78
N ILE A 58 -7.80 7.53 4.69
CA ILE A 58 -7.05 8.46 5.55
C ILE A 58 -7.42 9.92 5.24
N ARG A 59 -7.66 10.24 3.97
CA ARG A 59 -8.12 11.58 3.55
C ARG A 59 -9.48 11.92 4.15
N ALA A 60 -10.40 10.96 4.15
CA ALA A 60 -11.71 11.09 4.78
C ALA A 60 -11.58 11.27 6.30
N SER A 61 -10.81 10.40 6.97
CA SER A 61 -10.56 10.50 8.41
C SER A 61 -9.97 11.85 8.83
N ILE A 62 -8.95 12.35 8.11
CA ILE A 62 -8.39 13.69 8.36
C ILE A 62 -9.45 14.78 8.15
N GLN A 63 -10.38 14.60 7.20
CA GLN A 63 -11.43 15.56 6.95
C GLN A 63 -12.51 15.55 8.04
N GLU A 64 -12.70 14.46 8.77
CA GLU A 64 -13.65 14.38 9.90
C GLU A 64 -13.14 15.09 11.15
N TYR A 65 -11.82 15.21 11.34
CA TYR A 65 -11.26 15.94 12.47
C TYR A 65 -11.74 17.39 12.55
N HIS A 66 -11.81 17.92 13.77
CA HIS A 66 -12.04 19.34 14.02
C HIS A 66 -11.05 20.23 13.27
N PHE A 67 -11.52 21.41 12.87
CA PHE A 67 -10.76 22.38 12.09
C PHE A 67 -9.36 22.67 12.66
N VAL A 68 -9.25 22.84 13.99
CA VAL A 68 -7.97 23.11 14.67
C VAL A 68 -6.99 21.95 14.50
N THR A 69 -7.45 20.71 14.67
CA THR A 69 -6.62 19.52 14.48
C THR A 69 -6.15 19.41 13.03
N ARG A 70 -7.03 19.64 12.05
CA ARG A 70 -6.64 19.68 10.63
C ARG A 70 -5.57 20.74 10.34
N LYS A 71 -5.68 21.92 10.96
CA LYS A 71 -4.66 22.98 10.86
C LYS A 71 -3.33 22.58 11.50
N ARG A 72 -3.35 21.90 12.66
CA ARG A 72 -2.16 21.37 13.32
C ARG A 72 -1.45 20.33 12.45
N ILE A 73 -2.19 19.40 11.86
CA ILE A 73 -1.64 18.40 10.91
C ILE A 73 -0.97 19.10 9.74
N ARG A 74 -1.68 20.01 9.05
CA ARG A 74 -1.13 20.77 7.91
C ARG A 74 0.12 21.57 8.30
N HIS A 75 0.12 22.20 9.47
CA HIS A 75 1.28 22.96 9.96
C HIS A 75 2.48 22.06 10.21
N ARG A 76 2.30 20.93 10.90
CA ARG A 76 3.38 19.95 11.15
C ARG A 76 3.93 19.38 9.85
N PHE A 77 3.04 18.98 8.93
CA PHE A 77 3.45 18.48 7.61
C PHE A 77 4.30 19.50 6.85
N ARG A 78 3.84 20.76 6.76
CA ARG A 78 4.61 21.83 6.11
C ARG A 78 5.97 22.03 6.78
N LYS A 79 6.01 22.05 8.12
CA LYS A 79 7.25 22.24 8.87
C LYS A 79 8.24 21.11 8.59
N PHE A 80 7.76 19.88 8.47
CA PHE A 80 8.58 18.73 8.09
C PHE A 80 9.14 18.89 6.67
N ILE A 81 8.30 19.17 5.67
CA ILE A 81 8.77 19.41 4.28
C ILE A 81 9.83 20.51 4.20
N GLN A 82 9.69 21.58 4.99
CA GLN A 82 10.66 22.67 5.04
C GLN A 82 12.02 22.25 5.62
N GLN A 83 12.07 21.22 6.46
CA GLN A 83 13.33 20.69 7.02
C GLN A 83 14.13 19.87 6.00
N PHE A 84 13.50 19.30 4.98
CA PHE A 84 14.16 18.43 3.99
C PHE A 84 14.82 19.16 2.81
N ARG A 85 15.08 20.47 2.93
CA ARG A 85 15.74 21.25 1.86
C ARG A 85 17.13 20.74 1.47
N GLN A 86 17.82 20.02 2.35
CA GLN A 86 19.19 19.52 2.14
C GLN A 86 19.27 17.98 2.13
N CYS A 87 18.17 17.28 1.79
CA CYS A 87 18.21 15.83 1.73
C CYS A 87 19.00 15.33 0.51
N ASN A 88 20.07 14.57 0.78
CA ASN A 88 20.92 13.95 -0.24
C ASN A 88 20.32 12.68 -0.85
N ALA A 89 19.12 12.25 -0.43
CA ALA A 89 18.45 11.09 -1.00
C ALA A 89 18.18 11.30 -2.50
N THR A 90 18.44 10.26 -3.28
CA THR A 90 18.07 10.18 -4.69
C THR A 90 16.57 9.87 -4.81
N ALA A 91 16.00 10.09 -6.00
CA ALA A 91 14.62 9.64 -6.27
C ALA A 91 14.47 8.12 -6.11
N CYS A 92 15.53 7.34 -6.35
CA CYS A 92 15.55 5.89 -6.16
C CYS A 92 15.45 5.52 -4.67
N ASP A 93 16.24 6.16 -3.81
CA ASP A 93 16.22 5.91 -2.36
C ASP A 93 14.84 6.20 -1.76
N LEU A 94 14.20 7.28 -2.23
CA LEU A 94 12.85 7.66 -1.81
C LEU A 94 11.80 6.64 -2.25
N LYS A 95 11.90 6.13 -3.49
CA LYS A 95 11.02 5.07 -4.01
C LYS A 95 11.22 3.76 -3.24
N LEU A 96 12.47 3.39 -2.96
CA LEU A 96 12.77 2.18 -2.20
C LEU A 96 12.22 2.27 -0.78
N LYS A 97 12.43 3.40 -0.10
CA LYS A 97 11.87 3.63 1.24
C LYS A 97 10.35 3.62 1.24
N TYR A 98 9.73 4.17 0.19
CA TYR A 98 8.28 4.13 0.00
C TYR A 98 7.78 2.68 -0.12
N LEU A 99 8.39 1.87 -0.99
CA LEU A 99 8.00 0.46 -1.16
C LEU A 99 8.18 -0.35 0.13
N ALA A 100 9.33 -0.22 0.80
CA ALA A 100 9.59 -0.91 2.06
C ALA A 100 8.58 -0.56 3.16
N ASN A 101 8.21 0.73 3.27
CA ASN A 101 7.18 1.15 4.21
C ASN A 101 5.78 0.64 3.81
N LEU A 102 5.48 0.55 2.52
CA LEU A 102 4.17 0.07 2.04
C LEU A 102 3.99 -1.43 2.30
N GLU A 103 5.08 -2.19 2.14
CA GLU A 103 5.14 -3.62 2.46
C GLU A 103 4.86 -3.87 3.95
N THR A 104 5.41 -3.07 4.85
CA THR A 104 5.14 -3.19 6.29
C THR A 104 3.75 -2.70 6.68
N LEU A 105 3.22 -1.70 5.99
CA LEU A 105 1.93 -1.09 6.30
C LEU A 105 0.75 -2.00 5.95
N GLN A 106 0.81 -2.73 4.84
CA GLN A 106 -0.35 -3.49 4.36
C GLN A 106 0.04 -4.75 3.56
N PRO A 107 -0.16 -5.95 4.13
CA PRO A 107 0.09 -7.22 3.45
C PRO A 107 -0.70 -7.43 2.15
N ALA A 108 -1.87 -6.79 2.02
CA ALA A 108 -2.71 -6.91 0.82
C ALA A 108 -2.05 -6.39 -0.47
N PHE A 109 -0.90 -5.70 -0.40
CA PHE A 109 -0.13 -5.33 -1.60
C PHE A 109 0.61 -6.50 -2.26
N TYR A 110 0.83 -7.59 -1.52
CA TYR A 110 1.57 -8.77 -1.99
C TYR A 110 0.87 -10.09 -1.63
N SER A 111 -0.36 -10.02 -1.13
CA SER A 111 -1.15 -11.19 -0.72
C SER A 111 -2.45 -11.27 -1.52
N GLU A 112 -2.79 -12.48 -1.95
CA GLU A 112 -4.10 -12.80 -2.53
C GLU A 112 -4.88 -13.70 -1.56
N CYS A 113 -6.19 -13.52 -1.47
CA CYS A 113 -7.03 -14.29 -0.55
C CYS A 113 -8.19 -14.95 -1.31
N PHE A 114 -8.34 -16.26 -1.10
CA PHE A 114 -9.45 -17.06 -1.61
C PHE A 114 -10.28 -17.54 -0.42
N TRP A 115 -11.59 -17.29 -0.44
CA TRP A 115 -12.49 -17.65 0.65
C TRP A 115 -12.51 -19.16 0.90
N GLY A 116 -12.37 -19.57 2.16
CA GLY A 116 -12.50 -20.97 2.58
C GLY A 116 -11.22 -21.81 2.48
N PHE A 117 -10.07 -21.21 2.17
CA PHE A 117 -8.78 -21.90 2.12
C PHE A 117 -7.88 -21.49 3.31
N GLN A 118 -7.16 -22.46 3.85
CA GLN A 118 -6.09 -22.28 4.83
C GLN A 118 -4.76 -22.72 4.21
N THR A 119 -3.64 -22.29 4.78
CA THR A 119 -2.29 -22.76 4.40
C THR A 119 -2.25 -24.28 4.31
N TYR A 120 -1.87 -24.81 3.13
CA TYR A 120 -1.88 -26.24 2.83
C TYR A 120 -0.46 -26.83 2.69
N CYS A 121 0.39 -26.21 1.88
CA CYS A 121 1.79 -26.56 1.68
C CYS A 121 2.55 -25.37 1.06
N ASP A 122 3.88 -25.38 1.11
CA ASP A 122 4.71 -24.40 0.39
C ASP A 122 4.85 -24.77 -1.10
N PHE A 123 5.23 -23.80 -1.94
CA PHE A 123 5.37 -23.99 -3.39
C PHE A 123 6.27 -25.18 -3.80
N PRO A 124 7.42 -25.44 -3.15
CA PRO A 124 8.28 -26.57 -3.50
C PRO A 124 7.64 -27.96 -3.26
N GLU A 125 6.57 -28.04 -2.47
CA GLU A 125 5.88 -29.29 -2.17
C GLU A 125 4.82 -29.64 -3.23
N VAL A 126 4.43 -28.72 -4.10
CA VAL A 126 3.37 -28.92 -5.09
C VAL A 126 3.88 -29.81 -6.23
N ILE A 127 3.23 -30.95 -6.45
CA ILE A 127 3.53 -31.87 -7.56
C ILE A 127 2.76 -31.46 -8.81
N ASP A 128 1.45 -31.25 -8.67
CA ASP A 128 0.58 -30.84 -9.78
C ASP A 128 -0.65 -30.07 -9.28
N ILE A 129 -1.18 -29.24 -10.17
CA ILE A 129 -2.42 -28.49 -9.99
C ILE A 129 -3.34 -28.85 -11.15
N SER A 130 -4.55 -29.33 -10.85
CA SER A 130 -5.55 -29.67 -11.87
C SER A 130 -6.87 -28.92 -11.65
N ILE A 131 -7.55 -28.60 -12.75
CA ILE A 131 -8.82 -27.87 -12.73
C ILE A 131 -9.87 -28.71 -13.46
N LYS A 132 -11.01 -28.94 -12.80
CA LYS A 132 -12.14 -29.71 -13.35
C LYS A 132 -13.43 -28.91 -13.24
N GLN A 133 -14.34 -29.09 -14.19
CA GLN A 133 -15.67 -28.51 -14.10
C GLN A 133 -16.44 -29.18 -12.94
N ALA A 134 -17.06 -28.39 -12.06
CA ALA A 134 -17.74 -28.95 -10.88
C ALA A 134 -19.03 -29.70 -11.20
N ASN A 135 -19.73 -29.33 -12.29
CA ASN A 135 -20.94 -30.00 -12.76
C ASN A 135 -21.06 -29.92 -14.31
N LYS A 136 -21.63 -30.96 -14.94
CA LYS A 136 -21.88 -31.01 -16.40
C LYS A 136 -23.14 -30.24 -16.83
N ASP A 137 -24.01 -29.87 -15.88
CA ASP A 137 -25.18 -29.04 -16.16
C ASP A 137 -24.79 -27.56 -16.22
N ALA A 138 -24.99 -26.96 -17.40
CA ALA A 138 -24.40 -25.71 -17.87
C ALA A 138 -24.88 -24.41 -17.17
N ALA A 139 -25.33 -24.47 -15.92
CA ALA A 139 -25.88 -23.32 -15.20
C ALA A 139 -24.93 -22.67 -14.18
N ILE A 140 -23.82 -23.33 -13.80
CA ILE A 140 -22.87 -22.79 -12.81
C ILE A 140 -21.44 -22.89 -13.36
N GLU A 141 -20.77 -21.75 -13.55
CA GLU A 141 -19.36 -21.63 -13.94
C GLU A 141 -18.37 -22.00 -12.81
N SER A 142 -18.76 -22.90 -11.92
CA SER A 142 -17.91 -23.34 -10.82
C SER A 142 -16.86 -24.34 -11.30
N ARG A 143 -15.60 -24.10 -10.94
CA ARG A 143 -14.47 -25.00 -11.18
C ARG A 143 -13.91 -25.51 -9.87
N ILE A 144 -13.51 -26.78 -9.85
CA ILE A 144 -12.80 -27.42 -8.74
C ILE A 144 -11.31 -27.37 -9.07
N VAL A 145 -10.52 -26.81 -8.17
CA VAL A 145 -9.05 -26.81 -8.22
C VAL A 145 -8.55 -27.87 -7.24
N THR A 146 -7.72 -28.80 -7.72
CA THR A 146 -7.08 -29.83 -6.90
C THR A 146 -5.58 -29.60 -6.90
N ILE A 147 -4.98 -29.53 -5.71
CA ILE A 147 -3.53 -29.37 -5.51
C ILE A 147 -3.02 -30.67 -4.90
N ASN A 148 -2.12 -31.34 -5.62
CA ASN A 148 -1.43 -32.52 -5.12
C ASN A 148 -0.05 -32.10 -4.61
N ARG A 149 0.33 -32.59 -3.43
CA ARG A 149 1.62 -32.29 -2.80
C ARG A 149 2.45 -33.56 -2.56
N GLN A 150 3.75 -33.38 -2.40
CA GLN A 150 4.66 -34.42 -1.96
C GLN A 150 4.53 -34.60 -0.45
N ASP A 151 4.05 -35.75 0.01
CA ASP A 151 4.09 -36.09 1.43
C ASP A 151 5.51 -36.52 1.80
N ASN A 152 6.31 -35.59 2.34
CA ASN A 152 7.57 -35.94 3.01
C ASN A 152 7.27 -36.53 4.40
N GLN A 153 6.72 -37.75 4.46
CA GLN A 153 6.93 -38.61 5.63
C GLN A 153 8.34 -39.18 5.56
N THR A 154 9.32 -38.44 6.10
CA THR A 154 10.56 -39.06 6.56
C THR A 154 10.23 -39.92 7.78
N LEU A 155 10.36 -41.25 7.60
CA LEU A 155 10.47 -42.24 8.68
C LEU A 155 11.65 -41.92 9.61
#